data_AF-A0A4Q3UEE9-F1
#
_entry.id   AF-A0A4Q3UEE9-F1
#
_cell.length_a   1.000
_cell.length_b   1.000
_cell.length_c   1.000
_cell.angle_alpha   90.00
_cell.angle_beta   90.00
_cell.angle_gamma   90.00
#
_symmetry.space_group_name_H-M   'P 1'
#
loop_
_entity.id
_entity.type
_entity.pdbx_description
1 polymer ?
#
loop_
_entity_poly.entity_id
_entity_poly.type
_entity_poly.pdbx_seq_one_letter_code
_entity_poly.pdbx_strand_id
1 'polypeptide(L)'
;MKGKVVLMAAGPGDPELLTVKAFRILQTADVVLSDRLVSPEILSDYVSPKAEIVYVGKQCRRGASTPQATINELMVIYASEGKLVVRLKGGDVSIFSNVLDELETLVQHGIPYEIVPGVTAALGAAAYSGIPLTARDHATAVRFLT
;
A
#
# COMPACT_ATOMS: atom_id res chain seq x y z
N MET A 1 -9.24 11.92 20.29
CA MET A 1 -8.77 12.62 19.06
C MET A 1 -8.68 11.56 17.99
N LYS A 2 -9.13 11.81 16.75
CA LYS A 2 -9.00 10.79 15.69
C LYS A 2 -7.53 10.62 15.30
N GLY A 3 -7.14 9.38 15.05
CA GLY A 3 -5.86 9.00 14.48
C GLY A 3 -5.79 9.36 13.00
N LYS A 4 -4.78 8.82 12.31
CA LYS A 4 -4.50 9.11 10.90
C LYS A 4 -4.33 7.82 10.12
N VAL A 5 -4.81 7.80 8.87
CA VAL A 5 -4.59 6.70 7.94
C VAL A 5 -3.56 7.09 6.89
N VAL A 6 -2.56 6.25 6.66
CA VAL A 6 -1.55 6.43 5.61
C VAL A 6 -1.74 5.34 4.56
N LEU A 7 -2.20 5.73 3.38
CA LEU A 7 -2.29 4.87 2.20
C LEU A 7 -0.90 4.82 1.55
N MET A 8 -0.23 3.67 1.64
CA MET A 8 1.21 3.58 1.40
C MET A 8 1.55 2.51 0.38
N ALA A 9 2.44 2.87 -0.55
CA ALA A 9 3.05 1.98 -1.50
C ALA A 9 4.24 1.23 -0.89
N ALA A 10 4.27 -0.09 -1.01
CA ALA A 10 5.37 -0.96 -0.61
C ALA A 10 6.43 -1.16 -1.71
N GLY A 11 6.16 -0.70 -2.94
CA GLY A 11 7.02 -1.01 -4.09
C GLY A 11 6.78 -2.41 -4.66
N PRO A 12 7.61 -2.86 -5.61
CA PRO A 12 7.36 -4.08 -6.38
C PRO A 12 7.76 -5.37 -5.65
N GLY A 13 8.35 -5.28 -4.46
CA GLY A 13 8.71 -6.42 -3.61
C GLY A 13 10.04 -6.25 -2.89
N ASP A 14 11.04 -5.71 -3.57
CA ASP A 14 12.37 -5.42 -2.99
C ASP A 14 12.25 -4.33 -1.92
N PRO A 15 12.63 -4.60 -0.66
CA PRO A 15 12.58 -3.60 0.42
C PRO A 15 13.43 -2.35 0.16
N GLU A 16 14.51 -2.45 -0.62
CA GLU A 16 15.36 -1.29 -0.95
C GLU A 16 14.65 -0.28 -1.88
N LEU A 17 13.53 -0.68 -2.48
CA LEU A 17 12.66 0.21 -3.27
C LEU A 17 11.58 0.89 -2.45
N LEU A 18 11.55 0.69 -1.13
CA LEU A 18 10.76 1.52 -0.22
C LEU A 18 11.24 2.97 -0.27
N THR A 19 10.30 3.90 -0.28
CA THR A 19 10.67 5.31 -0.11
C THR A 19 11.14 5.56 1.32
N VAL A 20 12.06 6.51 1.50
CA VAL A 20 12.51 6.95 2.84
C VAL A 20 11.34 7.39 3.73
N LYS A 21 10.26 7.89 3.12
CA LYS A 21 9.04 8.26 3.84
C LYS A 21 8.25 7.04 4.29
N ALA A 22 8.06 6.05 3.41
CA ALA A 22 7.40 4.78 3.74
C ALA A 22 8.12 4.10 4.91
N PHE A 23 9.45 3.93 4.80
CA PHE A 23 10.27 3.37 5.86
C PHE A 23 10.05 4.06 7.22
N ARG A 24 10.20 5.39 7.28
CA ARG A 24 10.04 6.15 8.54
C ARG A 24 8.67 5.98 9.17
N ILE A 25 7.60 5.92 8.37
CA ILE A 25 6.24 5.77 8.88
C ILE A 25 5.98 4.34 9.36
N LEU A 26 6.49 3.31 8.66
CA LEU A 26 6.35 1.91 9.09
C LEU A 26 6.99 1.66 10.46
N GLN A 27 8.05 2.39 10.79
CA GLN A 27 8.72 2.34 12.11
C GLN A 27 7.90 2.95 13.25
N THR A 28 6.88 3.75 12.94
CA THR A 28 6.03 4.42 13.94
C THR A 28 4.57 3.98 13.89
N ALA A 29 4.20 3.10 12.97
CA ALA A 29 2.82 2.64 12.80
C ALA A 29 2.34 1.90 14.04
N ASP A 30 1.07 2.08 14.39
CA ASP A 30 0.39 1.31 15.42
C ASP A 30 -0.27 0.05 14.81
N VAL A 31 -0.81 0.19 13.60
CA VAL A 31 -1.47 -0.90 12.85
C VAL A 31 -1.07 -0.84 11.39
N VAL A 32 -0.74 -1.99 10.81
CA VAL A 32 -0.46 -2.15 9.37
C VAL A 32 -1.48 -3.10 8.76
N LEU A 33 -2.37 -2.56 7.92
CA LEU A 33 -3.29 -3.32 7.07
C LEU A 33 -2.57 -3.67 5.75
N SER A 34 -1.96 -4.85 5.69
CA SER A 34 -1.16 -5.27 4.54
C SER A 34 -1.97 -6.10 3.55
N ASP A 35 -1.85 -5.81 2.25
CA ASP A 35 -2.33 -6.75 1.24
C ASP A 35 -1.30 -7.83 0.90
N ARG A 36 -1.77 -8.83 0.15
CA ARG A 36 -0.99 -10.03 -0.22
C ARG A 36 0.23 -9.71 -1.09
N LEU A 37 0.21 -8.61 -1.84
CA LEU A 37 1.29 -8.28 -2.78
C LEU A 37 2.50 -7.64 -2.09
N VAL A 38 2.36 -7.26 -0.82
CA VAL A 38 3.48 -6.78 -0.01
C VAL A 38 4.43 -7.95 0.30
N SER A 39 5.73 -7.71 0.13
CA SER A 39 6.76 -8.69 0.46
C SER A 39 6.75 -9.03 1.96
N PRO A 40 6.85 -10.32 2.35
CA PRO A 40 6.99 -10.72 3.75
C PRO A 40 8.19 -10.06 4.46
N GLU A 41 9.29 -9.84 3.73
CA GLU A 41 10.50 -9.19 4.26
C GLU A 41 10.25 -7.74 4.69
N ILE A 42 9.45 -7.00 3.91
CA ILE A 42 9.01 -5.64 4.28
C ILE A 42 8.23 -5.68 5.60
N LEU A 43 7.38 -6.69 5.79
CA LEU A 43 6.56 -6.83 6.99
C LEU A 43 7.36 -7.28 8.21
N SER A 44 8.35 -8.17 8.03
CA SER A 44 9.15 -8.67 9.15
C SER A 44 10.24 -7.70 9.61
N ASP A 45 10.87 -7.00 8.67
CA ASP A 45 12.14 -6.31 8.95
C ASP A 45 11.96 -4.78 9.03
N TYR A 46 10.91 -4.24 8.41
CA TYR A 46 10.72 -2.79 8.26
C TYR A 46 9.46 -2.24 8.93
N VAL A 47 8.58 -3.11 9.45
CA VAL A 47 7.45 -2.69 10.27
C VAL A 47 7.89 -2.62 11.74
N SER A 48 7.39 -1.61 12.47
CA SER A 48 7.60 -1.52 13.92
C SER A 48 7.23 -2.84 14.61
N PRO A 49 8.08 -3.40 15.48
CA PRO A 49 7.76 -4.63 16.21
C PRO A 49 6.60 -4.47 17.20
N LYS A 50 6.15 -3.23 17.46
CA LYS A 50 4.98 -2.92 18.28
C LYS A 50 3.69 -2.81 17.47
N ALA A 51 3.78 -2.74 16.15
CA ALA A 51 2.62 -2.60 15.29
C ALA A 51 1.84 -3.91 15.19
N GLU A 52 0.52 -3.81 15.20
CA GLU A 52 -0.36 -4.93 14.85
C GLU A 52 -0.39 -5.08 13.33
N ILE A 53 0.00 -6.25 12.80
CA ILE A 53 -0.07 -6.55 11.36
C ILE A 53 -1.36 -7.32 11.09
N VAL A 54 -2.24 -6.73 10.29
CA VAL A 54 -3.50 -7.33 9.85
C VAL A 54 -3.43 -7.59 8.34
N TYR A 55 -3.49 -8.85 7.96
CA TYR A 55 -3.47 -9.26 6.55
C TYR A 55 -4.88 -9.13 5.94
N VAL A 56 -4.99 -8.36 4.86
CA VAL A 56 -6.26 -8.07 4.15
C VAL A 56 -6.18 -8.44 2.66
N GLY A 57 -7.33 -8.59 2.01
CA GLY A 57 -7.45 -8.87 0.56
C GLY A 57 -7.85 -10.32 0.22
N LYS A 58 -7.78 -10.68 -1.08
CA LYS A 58 -8.20 -12.01 -1.58
C LYS A 58 -7.17 -13.10 -1.26
N GLN A 59 -7.53 -14.05 -0.41
CA GLN A 59 -6.77 -15.30 -0.24
C GLN A 59 -7.15 -16.29 -1.36
N CYS A 60 -6.22 -16.62 -2.26
CA CYS A 60 -6.46 -17.51 -3.40
C CYS A 60 -6.66 -19.00 -3.04
N ARG A 61 -6.89 -19.36 -1.78
CA ARG A 61 -7.28 -20.72 -1.38
C ARG A 61 -8.57 -20.65 -0.57
N ARG A 62 -9.65 -21.14 -1.18
CA ARG A 62 -10.99 -21.34 -0.58
C ARG A 62 -11.72 -20.07 -0.13
N GLY A 63 -12.22 -19.28 -1.08
CA GLY A 63 -13.49 -18.53 -0.93
C GLY A 63 -13.59 -17.42 0.13
N ALA A 64 -12.60 -17.23 1.01
CA ALA A 64 -12.57 -16.17 2.01
C ALA A 64 -11.82 -14.96 1.44
N SER A 65 -12.54 -14.13 0.68
CA SER A 65 -12.11 -12.76 0.42
C SER A 65 -12.57 -11.93 1.61
N THR A 66 -11.67 -11.19 2.27
CA THR A 66 -12.11 -10.05 3.07
C THR A 66 -12.81 -9.09 2.10
N PRO A 67 -14.12 -8.81 2.26
CA PRO A 67 -14.79 -7.83 1.43
C PRO A 67 -14.09 -6.47 1.55
N GLN A 68 -14.07 -5.67 0.49
CA GLN A 68 -13.49 -4.32 0.53
C GLN A 68 -14.13 -3.47 1.65
N ALA A 69 -15.44 -3.66 1.89
CA ALA A 69 -16.16 -3.05 3.00
C ALA A 69 -15.49 -3.30 4.36
N THR A 70 -14.99 -4.51 4.59
CA THR A 70 -14.31 -4.87 5.85
C THR A 70 -12.94 -4.19 5.98
N ILE A 71 -12.21 -3.94 4.89
CA ILE A 71 -10.94 -3.17 4.94
C ILE A 71 -11.23 -1.72 5.32
N ASN A 72 -12.25 -1.14 4.69
CA ASN A 72 -12.69 0.22 4.92
C ASN A 72 -13.16 0.41 6.38
N GLU A 73 -13.94 -0.53 6.91
CA GLU A 73 -14.36 -0.55 8.31
C GLU A 73 -13.18 -0.62 9.27
N LEU A 74 -12.20 -1.51 9.03
CA LEU A 74 -11.02 -1.63 9.90
C LEU A 74 -10.22 -0.32 9.95
N MET A 75 -10.03 0.37 8.82
CA MET A 75 -9.38 1.69 8.81
C MET A 75 -10.13 2.69 9.69
N VAL A 76 -11.47 2.70 9.60
CA VAL A 76 -12.31 3.60 10.41
C VAL A 76 -12.22 3.27 11.90
N ILE A 77 -12.29 1.98 12.26
CA ILE A 77 -12.23 1.52 13.64
C ILE A 77 -10.91 1.93 14.28
N TYR A 78 -9.77 1.51 13.72
CA TYR A 78 -8.46 1.78 14.31
C TYR A 78 -8.14 3.29 14.31
N ALA A 79 -8.50 4.03 13.27
CA ALA A 79 -8.30 5.47 13.27
C ALA A 79 -9.19 6.17 14.32
N SER A 80 -10.39 5.67 14.58
CA SER A 80 -11.28 6.22 15.61
C SER A 80 -10.75 5.98 17.03
N GLU A 81 -9.95 4.94 17.22
CA GLU A 81 -9.21 4.66 18.47
C GLU A 81 -7.99 5.59 18.67
N GLY A 82 -7.69 6.47 17.70
CA GLY A 82 -6.54 7.38 17.79
C GLY A 82 -5.24 6.84 17.19
N LYS A 83 -5.27 5.66 16.57
CA LYS A 83 -4.07 4.97 16.06
C LYS A 83 -3.56 5.54 14.73
N LEU A 84 -2.26 5.45 14.52
CA LEU A 84 -1.63 5.62 13.21
C LEU A 84 -1.75 4.31 12.42
N VAL A 85 -2.67 4.31 11.45
CA VAL A 85 -2.97 3.14 10.61
C VAL A 85 -2.24 3.28 9.28
N VAL A 86 -1.48 2.26 8.89
CA VAL A 86 -0.88 2.18 7.55
C VAL A 86 -1.65 1.15 6.73
N ARG A 87 -2.24 1.57 5.62
CA ARG A 87 -2.78 0.67 4.59
C ARG A 87 -1.68 0.44 3.56
N LEU A 88 -0.95 -0.66 3.71
CA LEU A 88 0.23 -0.99 2.92
C LEU A 88 -0.14 -1.82 1.69
N LYS A 89 0.20 -1.32 0.50
CA LYS A 89 -0.21 -1.85 -0.79
C LYS A 89 0.99 -2.15 -1.67
N GLY A 90 1.01 -3.32 -2.32
CA GLY A 90 2.04 -3.65 -3.31
C GLY A 90 2.05 -2.70 -4.52
N GLY A 91 3.22 -2.42 -5.06
CA GLY A 91 3.41 -1.49 -6.18
C GLY A 91 3.26 -0.03 -5.76
N ASP A 92 2.45 0.73 -6.51
CA ASP A 92 2.11 2.12 -6.20
C ASP A 92 0.62 2.28 -5.92
N VAL A 93 0.29 3.18 -4.99
CA VAL A 93 -1.09 3.47 -4.56
C VAL A 93 -1.94 4.16 -5.63
N SER A 94 -1.37 4.65 -6.72
CA SER A 94 -2.10 5.36 -7.78
C SER A 94 -2.34 4.51 -9.02
N ILE A 95 -1.76 3.30 -9.10
CA ILE A 95 -1.84 2.42 -10.28
C ILE A 95 -2.52 1.11 -9.89
N PHE A 96 -3.73 0.87 -10.42
CA PHE A 96 -4.52 -0.37 -10.22
C PHE A 96 -4.70 -0.80 -8.76
N SER A 97 -4.74 0.17 -7.86
CA SER A 97 -4.70 -0.03 -6.41
C SER A 97 -6.10 -0.06 -5.77
N ASN A 98 -7.15 0.32 -6.51
CA ASN A 98 -8.52 0.55 -6.02
C ASN A 98 -8.58 1.47 -4.78
N VAL A 99 -7.69 2.47 -4.72
CA VAL A 99 -7.59 3.39 -3.56
C VAL A 99 -8.78 4.34 -3.42
N LEU A 100 -9.61 4.51 -4.46
CA LEU A 100 -10.73 5.45 -4.45
C LEU A 100 -11.76 5.10 -3.36
N ASP A 101 -12.18 3.84 -3.28
CA ASP A 101 -13.15 3.39 -2.26
C ASP A 101 -12.62 3.60 -0.83
N GLU A 102 -11.31 3.41 -0.65
CA GLU A 102 -10.61 3.64 0.61
C GLU A 102 -10.66 5.15 0.96
N LEU A 103 -10.34 6.04 0.01
CA LEU A 103 -10.38 7.49 0.20
C LEU A 103 -11.78 8.03 0.48
N GLU A 104 -12.79 7.60 -0.27
CA GLU A 104 -14.18 8.01 -0.06
C GLU A 104 -14.65 7.69 1.36
N THR A 105 -14.29 6.50 1.87
CA THR A 105 -14.61 6.10 3.25
C THR A 105 -13.95 7.05 4.26
N LEU A 106 -12.67 7.37 4.10
CA LEU A 106 -11.94 8.24 5.02
C LEU A 106 -12.52 9.67 5.03
N VAL A 107 -12.89 10.18 3.86
CA VAL A 107 -13.55 11.48 3.72
C VAL A 107 -14.92 11.48 4.39
N GLN A 108 -15.76 10.49 4.11
CA GLN A 108 -17.10 10.35 4.71
C GLN A 108 -17.05 10.31 6.25
N HIS A 109 -16.04 9.66 6.81
CA HIS A 109 -15.87 9.55 8.26
C HIS A 109 -15.01 10.68 8.86
N GLY A 110 -14.56 11.65 8.06
CA GLY A 110 -13.71 12.75 8.53
C GLY A 110 -12.43 12.27 9.23
N ILE A 111 -11.77 11.27 8.64
CA ILE A 111 -10.50 10.72 9.13
C ILE A 111 -9.36 11.41 8.38
N PRO A 112 -8.39 12.03 9.08
CA PRO A 112 -7.18 12.55 8.47
C PRO A 112 -6.42 11.45 7.73
N TYR A 113 -5.97 11.73 6.50
CA TYR A 113 -5.21 10.77 5.72
C TYR A 113 -4.03 11.38 4.99
N GLU A 114 -3.14 10.50 4.53
CA GLU A 114 -2.00 10.83 3.69
C GLU A 114 -1.76 9.71 2.68
N ILE A 115 -1.29 10.08 1.48
CA ILE A 115 -0.90 9.15 0.44
C ILE A 115 0.64 9.18 0.31
N VAL A 116 1.28 8.02 0.39
CA VAL A 116 2.72 7.86 0.19
C VAL A 116 2.94 7.00 -1.07
N PRO A 117 3.44 7.59 -2.17
CA PRO A 117 3.68 6.87 -3.41
C PRO A 117 4.91 5.97 -3.31
N GLY A 118 5.09 5.10 -4.29
CA GLY A 118 6.21 4.18 -4.40
C GLY A 118 6.47 3.72 -5.82
N VAL A 119 7.40 2.78 -5.96
CA VAL A 119 7.78 2.25 -7.26
C VAL A 119 6.73 1.25 -7.73
N THR A 120 5.99 1.57 -8.79
CA THR A 120 5.06 0.61 -9.40
C THR A 120 5.80 -0.57 -10.02
N ALA A 121 5.13 -1.73 -10.07
CA ALA A 121 5.67 -2.97 -10.64
C ALA A 121 6.26 -2.78 -12.04
N ALA A 122 5.63 -1.96 -12.88
CA ALA A 122 6.12 -1.74 -14.24
C ALA A 122 7.50 -1.06 -14.29
N LEU A 123 7.74 -0.05 -13.44
CA LEU A 123 9.03 0.64 -13.38
C LEU A 123 10.10 -0.24 -12.73
N GLY A 124 9.75 -0.93 -11.64
CA GLY A 124 10.65 -1.86 -10.97
C GLY A 124 11.09 -3.01 -11.88
N ALA A 125 10.13 -3.67 -12.55
CA ALA A 125 10.42 -4.76 -13.47
C ALA A 125 11.24 -4.30 -14.68
N ALA A 126 10.93 -3.12 -15.26
CA ALA A 126 11.71 -2.55 -16.35
C ALA A 126 13.19 -2.35 -15.96
N ALA A 127 13.43 -1.77 -14.79
CA ALA A 127 14.79 -1.55 -14.28
C ALA A 127 15.52 -2.88 -14.00
N TYR A 128 14.87 -3.83 -13.33
CA TYR A 128 15.50 -5.09 -12.91
C TYR A 128 15.72 -6.07 -14.07
N SER A 129 14.93 -5.95 -15.14
CA SER A 129 15.11 -6.75 -16.37
C SER A 129 16.05 -6.10 -17.40
N GLY A 130 16.46 -4.85 -17.18
CA GLY A 130 17.22 -4.08 -18.18
C GLY A 130 16.42 -3.72 -19.43
N ILE A 131 15.08 -3.74 -19.36
CA ILE A 131 14.17 -3.42 -20.46
C ILE A 131 13.51 -2.06 -20.17
N PRO A 132 14.03 -0.94 -20.70
CA PRO A 132 13.45 0.35 -20.45
C PRO A 132 12.07 0.47 -21.11
N LEU A 133 11.10 1.09 -20.44
CA LEU A 133 9.75 1.30 -20.99
C LEU A 133 9.71 2.31 -22.13
N THR A 134 10.75 3.12 -22.27
CA THR A 134 10.91 4.08 -23.38
C THR A 134 12.35 4.07 -23.88
N ALA A 135 12.52 4.24 -25.18
CA ALA A 135 13.81 4.49 -25.79
C ALA A 135 13.59 5.40 -27.01
N ARG A 136 14.60 6.24 -27.32
CA ARG A 136 14.58 7.07 -28.52
C ARG A 136 14.33 6.21 -29.74
N ASP A 137 13.47 6.67 -30.64
CA ASP A 137 13.07 5.98 -31.87
C ASP A 137 12.33 4.63 -31.70
N HIS A 138 12.01 4.23 -30.46
CA HIS A 138 11.29 2.99 -30.16
C HIS A 138 9.91 3.21 -29.54
N ALA A 139 9.78 4.15 -28.60
CA ALA A 139 8.51 4.42 -27.93
C ALA A 139 8.38 5.88 -27.50
N THR A 140 7.26 6.51 -27.85
CA THR A 140 6.89 7.88 -27.45
C THR A 140 5.86 7.91 -26.33
N ALA A 141 5.32 6.75 -25.93
CA ALA A 141 4.29 6.64 -24.90
C ALA A 141 4.40 5.31 -24.14
N VAL A 142 3.96 5.34 -22.88
CA VAL A 142 3.78 4.16 -22.02
C VAL A 142 2.31 4.06 -21.65
N ARG A 143 1.73 2.86 -21.67
CA ARG A 143 0.33 2.62 -21.30
C ARG A 143 0.27 1.57 -20.20
N PHE A 144 -0.41 1.89 -19.11
CA PHE A 144 -0.82 0.94 -18.08
C PHE A 144 -2.26 0.51 -18.36
N LEU A 145 -2.53 -0.80 -18.44
CA LEU A 145 -3.85 -1.35 -18.73
C LEU A 145 -4.25 -2.38 -17.66
N THR A 146 -5.55 -2.49 -17.38
CA THR A 146 -6.17 -3.51 -16.50
C THR A 146 -7.13 -4.39 -17.27
#